data_AF-A0A2M8EAS0-F1
#
_entry.id   AF-A0A2M8EAS0-F1
#
_cell.length_a   1.000
_cell.length_b   1.000
_cell.length_c   1.000
_cell.angle_alpha   90.00
_cell.angle_beta   90.00
_cell.angle_gamma   90.00
#
_symmetry.space_group_name_H-M   'P 1'
#
loop_
_entity.id
_entity.type
_entity.pdbx_description
1 polymer ?
#
loop_
_entity_poly.entity_id
_entity_poly.type
_entity_poly.pdbx_seq_one_letter_code
_entity_poly.pdbx_strand_id
1 'polypeptide(L)'
;MPLLILTLPLEPANAAALLDCVQSADGSSVASSAALPLTLLPPTDRQTEVVAVVPLSVLSWHRVVLPPGSLPRSVLGQRNPARLRAILDGLLEDQLLDDPAQLHLALQPQPQVGVPLWVAACDRAWLQAALGALTQAGLNVTRIVPESSPQSLAQTIEVTGSADQPWVAGLTSAGAPDQTGVLHCALSPTVLGLLAADAQVLAEPAVAALAEQQLGRPVTLQQHGARLLQAAQQPWDLAQFEFTNAERDPRWAALTQALVRFAKAPQWRAGRWALAVLLLGNLVGLNAWALRESSLLQAQRQQVR
;
A
#
# COMPACT_ATOMS: atom_id res chain seq x y z
N MET A 1 -2.44 -6.57 13.86
CA MET A 1 -1.48 -7.58 13.38
C MET A 1 -0.13 -6.91 13.37
N PRO A 2 0.95 -7.58 13.82
CA PRO A 2 2.27 -6.97 13.82
C PRO A 2 2.75 -6.74 12.38
N LEU A 3 3.27 -5.54 12.12
CA LEU A 3 3.81 -5.11 10.83
C LEU A 3 5.29 -4.74 11.01
N LEU A 4 6.12 -5.17 10.06
CA LEU A 4 7.47 -4.65 9.85
C LEU A 4 7.48 -3.95 8.48
N ILE A 5 7.76 -2.65 8.48
CA ILE A 5 7.78 -1.82 7.28
C ILE A 5 9.23 -1.48 6.98
N LEU A 6 9.66 -1.69 5.74
CA LEU A 6 11.03 -1.51 5.29
C LEU A 6 11.05 -0.65 4.03
N THR A 7 11.77 0.47 4.05
CA THR A 7 12.00 1.27 2.84
C THR A 7 13.07 0.62 1.98
N LEU A 8 12.78 0.40 0.70
CA LEU A 8 13.75 -0.18 -0.23
C LEU A 8 14.87 0.82 -0.54
N PRO A 9 16.14 0.37 -0.59
CA PRO A 9 17.26 1.27 -0.83
C PRO A 9 17.37 1.61 -2.31
N LEU A 10 17.81 2.84 -2.60
CA LEU A 10 18.05 3.31 -3.97
C LEU A 10 19.26 2.63 -4.60
N GLU A 11 20.30 2.44 -3.80
CA GLU A 11 21.49 1.69 -4.18
C GLU A 11 21.30 0.19 -3.90
N PRO A 12 21.99 -0.69 -4.64
CA PRO A 12 21.90 -2.13 -4.43
C PRO A 12 22.21 -2.49 -2.97
N ALA A 13 21.23 -3.11 -2.32
CA ALA A 13 21.31 -3.49 -0.91
C ALA A 13 22.48 -4.46 -0.68
N ASN A 14 23.50 -4.01 0.04
CA ASN A 14 24.52 -4.90 0.61
C ASN A 14 24.19 -5.19 2.09
N ALA A 15 24.91 -6.14 2.70
CA ALA A 15 24.68 -6.56 4.08
C ALA A 15 24.81 -5.43 5.14
N ALA A 16 25.51 -4.34 4.79
CA ALA A 16 25.72 -3.17 5.63
C ALA A 16 24.80 -1.99 5.27
N ALA A 17 23.99 -2.11 4.23
CA ALA A 17 23.11 -1.05 3.76
C ALA A 17 22.08 -0.73 4.85
N LEU A 18 22.01 0.56 5.23
CA LEU A 18 21.04 1.05 6.17
C LEU A 18 19.67 1.09 5.50
N LEU A 19 18.70 0.45 6.16
CA LEU A 19 17.31 0.40 5.75
C LEU A 19 16.48 1.08 6.83
N ASP A 20 15.63 2.01 6.41
CA ASP A 20 14.63 2.58 7.31
C ASP A 20 13.62 1.50 7.65
N CYS A 21 13.58 1.13 8.93
CA CYS A 21 12.69 0.11 9.46
C CYS A 21 11.72 0.73 10.47
N VAL A 22 10.46 0.35 10.35
CA VAL A 22 9.38 0.76 11.26
C VAL A 22 8.63 -0.48 11.69
N GLN A 23 8.51 -0.67 13.01
CA GLN A 23 7.74 -1.76 13.58
C GLN A 23 6.44 -1.22 14.16
N SER A 24 5.36 -1.97 13.97
CA SER A 24 4.06 -1.68 14.55
C SER A 24 3.48 -2.96 15.12
N ALA A 25 3.14 -3.00 16.41
CA ALA A 25 2.58 -4.21 17.02
C ALA A 25 1.09 -4.41 16.67
N ASP A 26 0.36 -3.31 16.49
CA ASP A 26 -1.08 -3.27 16.23
C ASP A 26 -1.41 -2.98 14.74
N GLY A 27 -0.41 -2.63 13.94
CA GLY A 27 -0.53 -2.19 12.55
C GLY A 27 -1.08 -0.77 12.40
N SER A 28 -1.04 0.02 13.48
CA SER A 28 -1.77 1.29 13.60
C SER A 28 -1.02 2.37 14.35
N SER A 29 -0.12 2.00 15.24
CA SER A 29 0.79 2.89 15.96
C SER A 29 2.22 2.44 15.73
N VAL A 30 3.14 3.41 15.66
CA VAL A 30 4.57 3.13 15.54
C VAL A 30 5.07 2.66 16.90
N ALA A 31 5.59 1.43 16.96
CA ALA A 31 6.23 0.89 18.15
C ALA A 31 7.72 1.28 18.21
N SER A 32 8.40 1.19 17.06
CA SER A 32 9.78 1.64 16.90
C SER A 32 10.04 2.08 15.46
N SER A 33 10.99 3.00 15.29
CA SER A 33 11.44 3.51 13.99
C SER A 33 12.95 3.72 14.07
N ALA A 34 13.72 3.10 13.19
CA ALA A 34 15.18 3.20 13.16
C ALA A 34 15.74 2.90 11.77
N ALA A 35 16.88 3.48 11.43
CA ALA A 35 17.68 3.04 10.28
C ALA A 35 18.64 1.94 10.75
N LEU A 36 18.49 0.72 10.22
CA LEU A 36 19.28 -0.44 10.63
C LEU A 36 19.95 -1.10 9.42
N PRO A 37 21.19 -1.61 9.56
CA PRO A 37 21.80 -2.46 8.55
C PRO A 37 20.92 -3.69 8.27
N LEU A 38 20.89 -4.16 7.03
CA LEU A 38 20.14 -5.36 6.63
C LEU A 38 20.41 -6.57 7.54
N THR A 39 21.64 -6.74 8.01
CA THR A 39 22.05 -7.84 8.92
C THR A 39 21.57 -7.70 10.36
N LEU A 40 21.17 -6.50 10.79
CA LEU A 40 20.70 -6.19 12.14
C LEU A 40 19.18 -6.03 12.22
N LEU A 41 18.47 -6.30 11.12
CA LEU A 41 17.02 -6.28 11.14
C LEU A 41 16.47 -7.34 12.11
N PRO A 42 15.39 -7.01 12.84
CA PRO A 42 14.80 -7.96 13.79
C PRO A 42 14.32 -9.21 13.03
N PRO A 43 14.54 -10.42 13.59
CA PRO A 43 13.97 -11.62 13.01
C PRO A 43 12.44 -11.50 13.02
N THR A 44 11.81 -11.86 11.91
CA THR A 44 10.35 -11.83 11.78
C THR A 44 9.78 -13.22 12.01
N ASP A 45 8.77 -13.31 12.88
CA ASP A 45 7.97 -14.54 12.99
C ASP A 45 6.94 -14.58 11.86
N ARG A 46 6.41 -15.78 11.55
CA ARG A 46 5.39 -16.01 10.52
C ARG A 46 4.11 -15.20 10.71
N GLN A 47 3.86 -14.68 11.91
CA GLN A 47 2.72 -13.83 12.22
C GLN A 47 2.94 -12.34 11.90
N THR A 48 4.19 -11.95 11.61
CA THR A 48 4.56 -10.56 11.28
C THR A 48 4.47 -10.34 9.78
N GLU A 49 3.65 -9.38 9.37
CA GLU A 49 3.54 -8.99 7.97
C GLU A 49 4.70 -8.04 7.61
N VAL A 50 5.52 -8.43 6.63
CA VAL A 50 6.62 -7.61 6.14
C VAL A 50 6.14 -6.82 4.91
N VAL A 51 6.20 -5.50 4.99
CA VAL A 51 5.77 -4.56 3.95
C VAL A 51 6.99 -3.80 3.42
N ALA A 52 7.26 -3.94 2.13
CA ALA A 52 8.29 -3.15 1.45
C ALA A 52 7.70 -1.84 0.92
N VAL A 53 8.33 -0.72 1.25
CA VAL A 53 7.97 0.61 0.75
C VAL A 53 8.92 0.99 -0.37
N VAL A 54 8.38 1.24 -1.55
CA VAL A 54 9.13 1.72 -2.72
C VAL A 54 9.23 3.25 -2.63
N PRO A 55 10.46 3.82 -2.58
CA PRO A 55 10.64 5.27 -2.52
C PRO A 55 10.02 6.00 -3.71
N LEU A 56 9.54 7.22 -3.47
CA LEU A 56 8.93 8.03 -4.53
C LEU A 56 9.94 8.42 -5.64
N SER A 57 11.24 8.47 -5.32
CA SER A 57 12.31 8.82 -6.29
C SER A 57 12.56 7.78 -7.39
N VAL A 58 12.12 6.54 -7.20
CA VAL A 58 12.25 5.45 -8.20
C VAL A 58 10.91 5.07 -8.83
N LEU A 59 9.85 5.81 -8.51
CA LEU A 59 8.50 5.58 -9.03
C LEU A 59 8.12 6.70 -9.99
N SER A 60 7.56 6.30 -11.14
CA SER A 60 6.86 7.21 -12.03
C SER A 60 5.37 6.87 -12.06
N TRP A 61 4.54 7.92 -12.13
CA TRP A 61 3.09 7.81 -12.08
C TRP A 61 2.47 8.28 -13.38
N HIS A 62 1.72 7.41 -14.03
CA HIS A 62 1.14 7.67 -15.35
C HIS A 62 -0.37 7.59 -15.29
N ARG A 63 -1.06 8.50 -16.00
CA ARG A 63 -2.51 8.43 -16.18
C ARG A 63 -2.86 7.77 -17.50
N VAL A 64 -3.71 6.76 -17.44
CA VAL A 64 -4.21 6.06 -18.63
C VAL A 64 -5.71 5.82 -18.54
N VAL A 65 -6.38 5.71 -19.69
CA VAL A 65 -7.77 5.29 -19.77
C VAL A 65 -7.81 3.89 -20.35
N LEU A 66 -8.29 2.93 -19.56
CA LEU A 66 -8.37 1.54 -20.02
C LEU A 66 -9.56 1.35 -20.97
N PRO A 67 -9.34 0.73 -22.15
CA PRO A 67 -10.40 0.46 -23.12
C PRO A 67 -11.37 -0.62 -22.63
N PRO A 68 -12.61 -0.68 -23.16
CA PRO A 68 -13.58 -1.70 -22.80
C PRO A 68 -13.05 -3.13 -23.03
N GLY A 69 -13.25 -4.01 -22.04
CA GLY A 69 -12.81 -5.40 -22.10
C GLY A 69 -11.35 -5.66 -21.70
N SER A 70 -10.63 -4.63 -21.23
CA SER A 70 -9.27 -4.73 -20.68
C SER A 70 -9.21 -5.41 -19.31
N LEU A 71 -10.17 -5.12 -18.43
CA LEU A 71 -10.25 -5.71 -17.09
C LEU A 71 -11.02 -7.04 -17.10
N PRO A 72 -10.58 -8.06 -16.35
CA PRO A 72 -11.27 -9.34 -16.27
C PRO A 72 -12.65 -9.19 -15.61
N ARG A 73 -13.73 -9.55 -16.31
CA ARG A 73 -15.07 -9.71 -15.72
C ARG A 73 -15.10 -11.01 -14.92
N SER A 74 -15.04 -10.94 -13.59
CA SER A 74 -15.11 -12.15 -12.76
C SER A 74 -16.54 -12.44 -12.31
N VAL A 75 -17.09 -13.56 -12.80
CA VAL A 75 -17.74 -14.59 -11.94
C VAL A 75 -17.19 -15.99 -12.28
N LEU A 76 -16.78 -16.26 -13.53
CA LEU A 76 -16.16 -17.53 -13.96
C LEU A 76 -15.01 -17.37 -15.00
N GLY A 77 -14.53 -16.15 -15.24
CA GLY A 77 -13.52 -15.85 -16.26
C GLY A 77 -12.10 -15.73 -15.68
N GLN A 78 -11.17 -16.50 -16.23
CA GLN A 78 -9.74 -16.48 -15.87
C GLN A 78 -9.19 -15.04 -15.96
N ARG A 79 -8.48 -14.61 -14.90
CA ARG A 79 -7.57 -13.46 -14.93
C ARG A 79 -6.55 -13.74 -16.04
N ASN A 80 -6.55 -12.97 -17.13
CA ASN A 80 -5.44 -12.99 -18.09
C ASN A 80 -4.54 -11.77 -17.82
N PRO A 81 -3.60 -11.87 -16.85
CA PRO A 81 -2.70 -10.76 -16.53
C PRO A 81 -1.79 -10.39 -17.71
N ALA A 82 -1.45 -11.35 -18.57
CA ALA A 82 -0.63 -11.09 -19.76
C ALA A 82 -1.32 -10.20 -20.79
N ARG A 83 -2.63 -10.38 -21.01
CA ARG A 83 -3.42 -9.49 -21.89
C ARG A 83 -3.48 -8.06 -21.35
N LEU A 84 -3.72 -7.92 -20.05
CA LEU A 84 -3.76 -6.61 -19.40
C LEU A 84 -2.40 -5.92 -19.47
N ARG A 85 -1.32 -6.69 -19.28
CA ARG A 85 0.04 -6.20 -19.42
C ARG A 85 0.33 -5.69 -20.83
N ALA A 86 0.00 -6.46 -21.87
CA ALA A 86 0.19 -6.03 -23.26
C ALA A 86 -0.61 -4.75 -23.61
N ILE A 87 -1.81 -4.58 -23.05
CA ILE A 87 -2.59 -3.34 -23.22
C ILE A 87 -1.88 -2.16 -22.56
N LEU A 88 -1.32 -2.35 -21.36
CA LEU A 88 -0.58 -1.30 -20.66
C LEU A 88 0.70 -0.93 -21.40
N ASP A 89 1.44 -1.91 -21.91
CA ASP A 89 2.65 -1.68 -22.68
C ASP A 89 2.35 -0.79 -23.90
N GLY A 90 1.28 -1.09 -24.66
CA GLY A 90 0.89 -0.26 -25.81
C GLY A 90 0.28 1.11 -25.45
N LEU A 91 -0.30 1.28 -24.27
CA LEU A 91 -0.83 2.59 -23.83
C LEU A 91 0.25 3.52 -23.27
N LEU A 92 1.35 2.94 -22.77
CA LEU A 92 2.42 3.65 -22.11
C LEU A 92 3.70 3.76 -22.93
N GLU A 93 3.77 3.12 -24.10
CA GLU A 93 4.91 3.14 -25.03
C GLU A 93 5.41 4.57 -25.30
N ASP A 94 4.51 5.51 -25.58
CA ASP A 94 4.86 6.91 -25.87
C ASP A 94 5.04 7.79 -24.61
N GLN A 95 4.66 7.29 -23.42
CA GLN A 95 4.70 8.06 -22.17
C GLN A 95 5.90 7.71 -21.28
N LEU A 96 6.48 6.52 -21.47
CA LEU A 96 7.61 6.03 -20.71
C LEU A 96 8.92 6.47 -21.35
N LEU A 97 9.91 6.78 -20.50
CA LEU A 97 11.25 7.13 -20.94
C LEU A 97 12.07 5.87 -21.32
N ASP A 98 11.74 4.74 -20.71
CA ASP A 98 12.39 3.44 -20.92
C ASP A 98 11.44 2.46 -21.60
N ASP A 99 12.00 1.35 -22.11
CA ASP A 99 11.23 0.25 -22.69
C ASP A 99 10.26 -0.33 -21.65
N PRO A 100 8.94 -0.37 -21.92
CA PRO A 100 7.97 -0.94 -20.99
C PRO A 100 8.33 -2.37 -20.58
N ALA A 101 8.97 -3.17 -21.44
CA ALA A 101 9.40 -4.54 -21.10
C ALA A 101 10.47 -4.61 -19.99
N GLN A 102 11.19 -3.52 -19.74
CA GLN A 102 12.18 -3.41 -18.66
C GLN A 102 11.57 -2.88 -17.36
N LEU A 103 10.33 -2.37 -17.42
CA LEU A 103 9.65 -1.75 -16.29
C LEU A 103 8.59 -2.67 -15.67
N HIS A 104 8.58 -2.69 -14.35
CA HIS A 104 7.45 -3.21 -13.60
C HIS A 104 6.31 -2.19 -13.61
N LEU A 105 5.09 -2.64 -13.94
CA LEU A 105 3.90 -1.79 -13.98
C LEU A 105 2.89 -2.31 -12.96
N ALA A 106 2.29 -1.41 -12.18
CA ALA A 106 1.25 -1.74 -11.23
C ALA A 106 0.03 -0.82 -11.39
N LEU A 107 -1.15 -1.41 -11.46
CA LEU A 107 -2.41 -0.69 -11.61
C LEU A 107 -2.93 -0.18 -10.27
N GLN A 108 -3.68 0.92 -10.31
CA GLN A 108 -4.39 1.41 -9.13
C GLN A 108 -5.34 0.36 -8.53
N PRO A 109 -5.56 0.39 -7.20
CA PRO A 109 -6.53 -0.48 -6.57
C PRO A 109 -7.95 -0.21 -7.11
N GLN A 110 -8.72 -1.28 -7.29
CA GLN A 110 -10.10 -1.22 -7.80
C GLN A 110 -10.22 -0.45 -9.14
N PRO A 111 -9.50 -0.87 -10.20
CA PRO A 111 -9.52 -0.16 -11.47
C PRO A 111 -10.90 -0.22 -12.11
N GLN A 112 -11.29 0.88 -12.77
CA GLN A 112 -12.54 1.01 -13.51
C GLN A 112 -12.25 1.30 -14.98
N VAL A 113 -13.02 0.68 -15.87
CA VAL A 113 -12.87 0.84 -17.32
C VAL A 113 -13.47 2.18 -17.76
N GLY A 114 -12.88 2.84 -18.76
CA GLY A 114 -13.44 4.04 -19.37
C GLY A 114 -13.30 5.31 -18.54
N VAL A 115 -12.62 5.26 -17.40
CA VAL A 115 -12.23 6.42 -16.60
C VAL A 115 -10.72 6.49 -16.46
N PRO A 116 -10.13 7.70 -16.35
CA PRO A 116 -8.70 7.85 -16.08
C PRO A 116 -8.30 7.15 -14.79
N LEU A 117 -7.21 6.39 -14.84
CA LEU A 117 -6.63 5.69 -13.71
C LEU A 117 -5.12 5.84 -13.68
N TRP A 118 -4.56 5.61 -12.50
CA TRP A 118 -3.13 5.66 -12.26
C TRP A 118 -2.45 4.32 -12.49
N VAL A 119 -1.26 4.37 -13.06
CA VAL A 119 -0.31 3.26 -13.18
C VAL A 119 1.02 3.69 -12.59
N ALA A 120 1.54 2.90 -11.67
CA ALA A 120 2.90 3.06 -11.16
C ALA A 120 3.86 2.29 -12.07
N ALA A 121 5.00 2.89 -12.39
CA ALA A 121 6.08 2.25 -13.13
C ALA A 121 7.42 2.43 -12.39
N CYS A 122 8.19 1.35 -12.27
CA CYS A 122 9.56 1.36 -11.73
C CYS A 122 10.45 0.35 -12.46
N ASP A 123 11.76 0.49 -12.31
CA ASP A 123 12.72 -0.46 -12.86
C ASP A 123 12.52 -1.87 -12.26
N ARG A 124 12.36 -2.86 -13.14
CA ARG A 124 12.07 -4.24 -12.77
C ARG A 124 13.27 -4.94 -12.15
N ALA A 125 14.46 -4.72 -12.67
CA ALA A 125 15.69 -5.37 -12.22
C ALA A 125 16.09 -4.87 -10.82
N TRP A 126 15.96 -3.57 -10.57
CA TRP A 126 16.13 -2.93 -9.28
C TRP A 126 15.16 -3.51 -8.24
N LEU A 127 13.86 -3.56 -8.56
CA LEU A 127 12.86 -4.10 -7.62
C LEU A 127 13.16 -5.57 -7.30
N GLN A 128 13.47 -6.38 -8.31
CA GLN A 128 13.82 -7.79 -8.12
C GLN A 128 15.09 -7.96 -7.26
N ALA A 129 16.12 -7.13 -7.47
CA ALA A 129 17.35 -7.17 -6.69
C ALA A 129 17.11 -6.76 -5.23
N ALA A 130 16.34 -5.70 -4.99
CA ALA A 130 16.01 -5.22 -3.65
C ALA A 130 15.21 -6.27 -2.86
N LEU A 131 14.18 -6.88 -3.47
CA LEU A 131 13.40 -7.96 -2.86
C LEU A 131 14.23 -9.23 -2.66
N GLY A 132 15.13 -9.53 -3.59
CA GLY A 132 16.08 -10.64 -3.49
C GLY A 132 17.00 -10.50 -2.28
N ALA A 133 17.53 -9.31 -2.04
CA ALA A 133 18.38 -9.03 -0.87
C ALA A 133 17.62 -9.21 0.46
N LEU A 134 16.37 -8.75 0.54
CA LEU A 134 15.51 -8.97 1.71
C LEU A 134 15.23 -10.47 1.93
N THR A 135 14.95 -11.20 0.86
CA THR A 135 14.71 -12.66 0.91
C THR A 135 15.96 -13.41 1.39
N GLN A 136 17.15 -13.02 0.93
CA GLN A 136 18.43 -13.58 1.37
C GLN A 136 18.71 -13.30 2.86
N ALA A 137 18.20 -12.19 3.39
CA ALA A 137 18.24 -11.87 4.82
C ALA A 137 17.15 -12.61 5.63
N GLY A 138 16.36 -13.49 4.99
CA GLY A 138 15.29 -14.25 5.64
C GLY A 138 13.99 -13.47 5.84
N LEU A 139 13.83 -12.32 5.18
CA LEU A 139 12.65 -11.46 5.26
C LEU A 139 11.76 -11.70 4.04
N ASN A 140 10.64 -12.38 4.24
CA ASN A 140 9.67 -12.64 3.18
C ASN A 140 8.71 -11.45 3.07
N VAL A 141 8.92 -10.61 2.06
CA VAL A 141 8.04 -9.47 1.78
C VAL A 141 6.67 -9.97 1.35
N THR A 142 5.66 -9.64 2.14
CA THR A 142 4.27 -10.04 1.87
C THR A 142 3.52 -9.04 1.01
N ARG A 143 3.91 -7.77 1.06
CA ARG A 143 3.25 -6.65 0.39
C ARG A 143 4.25 -5.59 -0.06
N ILE A 144 4.02 -5.00 -1.22
CA ILE A 144 4.85 -3.91 -1.75
C ILE A 144 3.95 -2.69 -1.92
N VAL A 145 4.32 -1.55 -1.34
CA VAL A 145 3.54 -0.31 -1.38
C VAL A 145 4.41 0.84 -1.88
N PRO A 146 3.82 1.84 -2.56
CA PRO A 146 4.54 3.09 -2.78
C PRO A 146 4.66 3.86 -1.46
N GLU A 147 5.70 4.68 -1.36
CA GLU A 147 5.86 5.64 -0.26
C GLU A 147 4.69 6.63 -0.18
N SER A 148 4.33 7.21 -1.32
CA SER A 148 3.19 8.12 -1.45
C SER A 148 2.40 7.78 -2.71
N SER A 149 1.08 7.89 -2.64
CA SER A 149 0.19 7.58 -3.74
C SER A 149 -0.41 8.86 -4.33
N PRO A 150 -0.80 8.87 -5.62
CA PRO A 150 -1.49 10.02 -6.20
C PRO A 150 -2.76 10.40 -5.42
N GLN A 151 -3.45 9.42 -4.83
CA GLN A 151 -4.65 9.64 -4.03
C GLN A 151 -4.34 10.29 -2.67
N SER A 152 -3.21 9.97 -2.03
CA SER A 152 -2.81 10.67 -0.81
C SER A 152 -2.40 12.11 -1.12
N LEU A 153 -1.60 12.29 -2.17
CA LEU A 153 -1.10 13.59 -2.63
C LEU A 153 -2.18 14.49 -3.25
N ALA A 154 -3.40 14.00 -3.45
CA ALA A 154 -4.49 14.77 -4.04
C ALA A 154 -4.89 16.01 -3.23
N GLN A 155 -4.68 15.96 -1.90
CA GLN A 155 -5.00 17.07 -1.00
C GLN A 155 -3.82 17.42 -0.08
N THR A 156 -2.66 16.80 -0.30
CA THR A 156 -1.48 17.02 0.54
C THR A 156 -0.23 17.26 -0.30
N ILE A 157 0.61 18.16 0.18
CA ILE A 157 2.00 18.33 -0.25
C ILE A 157 2.85 17.76 0.87
N GLU A 158 3.73 16.82 0.53
CA GLU A 158 4.63 16.18 1.49
C GLU A 158 6.04 16.75 1.29
N VAL A 159 6.65 17.25 2.37
CA VAL A 159 8.04 17.77 2.37
C VAL A 159 8.88 16.89 3.29
N THR A 160 9.91 16.27 2.73
CA THR A 160 10.65 15.17 3.36
C THR A 160 12.16 15.35 3.20
N GLY A 161 12.94 14.54 3.90
CA GLY A 161 14.39 14.51 3.76
C GLY A 161 15.13 15.21 4.89
N SER A 162 16.38 15.59 4.63
CA SER A 162 17.23 16.29 5.59
C SER A 162 17.23 17.79 5.32
N ALA A 163 17.71 18.58 6.29
CA ALA A 163 17.87 20.02 6.11
C ALA A 163 18.77 20.39 4.92
N ASP A 164 19.74 19.52 4.60
CA ASP A 164 20.68 19.72 3.48
C ASP A 164 20.08 19.28 2.12
N GLN A 165 19.14 18.34 2.14
CA GLN A 165 18.49 17.79 0.95
C GLN A 165 16.99 17.68 1.16
N PRO A 166 16.26 18.82 1.14
CA PRO A 166 14.81 18.81 1.26
C PRO A 166 14.18 18.41 -0.08
N TRP A 167 13.23 17.47 -0.01
CA TRP A 167 12.43 17.02 -1.13
C TRP A 167 10.97 17.41 -0.94
N VAL A 168 10.26 17.62 -2.04
CA VAL A 168 8.82 17.90 -2.05
C VAL A 168 8.12 16.95 -3.01
N ALA A 169 6.99 16.42 -2.55
CA ALA A 169 6.08 15.57 -3.30
C ALA A 169 4.67 16.15 -3.29
N GLY A 170 3.97 16.09 -4.43
CA GLY A 170 2.58 16.54 -4.52
C GLY A 170 1.99 16.33 -5.91
N LEU A 171 0.68 16.54 -6.04
CA LEU A 171 0.06 16.60 -7.37
C LEU A 171 0.26 17.98 -8.01
N THR A 172 0.54 17.96 -9.30
CA THR A 172 0.62 19.19 -10.09
C THR A 172 -0.76 19.79 -10.31
N SER A 173 -0.87 21.10 -10.16
CA SER A 173 -2.06 21.88 -10.49
C SER A 173 -2.00 22.30 -11.97
N ALA A 174 -1.96 21.35 -12.89
CA ALA A 174 -2.19 21.67 -14.29
C ALA A 174 -3.69 21.99 -14.48
N GLY A 175 -4.02 23.08 -15.18
CA GLY A 175 -5.38 23.64 -15.26
C GLY A 175 -6.47 22.71 -15.83
N ALA A 176 -6.14 21.51 -16.29
CA ALA A 176 -7.09 20.46 -16.67
C ALA A 176 -6.85 19.19 -15.84
N PRO A 177 -7.91 18.48 -15.40
CA PRO A 177 -7.82 17.28 -14.56
C PRO A 177 -7.09 16.10 -15.22
N ASP A 178 -6.94 16.13 -16.55
CA ASP A 178 -6.24 15.11 -17.32
C ASP A 178 -4.71 15.36 -17.40
N GLN A 179 -4.25 16.55 -17.03
CA GLN A 179 -2.83 16.93 -17.02
C GLN A 179 -2.21 16.90 -15.62
N THR A 180 -2.95 16.39 -14.63
CA THR A 180 -2.44 16.20 -13.27
C THR A 180 -1.41 15.06 -13.25
N GLY A 181 -0.20 15.36 -12.82
CA GLY A 181 0.89 14.41 -12.59
C GLY A 181 1.32 14.40 -11.12
N VAL A 182 2.11 13.39 -10.73
CA VAL A 182 2.83 13.40 -9.44
C VAL A 182 4.19 14.04 -9.67
N LEU A 183 4.51 15.05 -8.86
CA LEU A 183 5.82 15.69 -8.85
C LEU A 183 6.59 15.25 -7.61
N HIS A 184 7.86 14.87 -7.78
CA HIS A 184 8.79 14.61 -6.69
C HIS A 184 10.17 15.16 -7.07
N CYS A 185 10.63 16.20 -6.37
CA CYS A 185 11.91 16.83 -6.65
C CYS A 185 12.43 17.62 -5.45
N ALA A 186 13.63 18.19 -5.57
CA ALA A 186 14.17 19.07 -4.53
C ALA A 186 13.24 20.25 -4.25
N LEU A 187 13.09 20.60 -2.97
CA LEU A 187 12.26 21.71 -2.52
C LEU A 187 12.82 23.03 -3.06
N SER A 188 12.04 23.70 -3.90
CA SER A 188 12.36 25.03 -4.40
C SER A 188 11.11 25.88 -4.60
N PRO A 189 11.20 27.22 -4.51
CA PRO A 189 10.03 28.09 -4.68
C PRO A 189 9.35 27.95 -6.04
N THR A 190 10.11 27.67 -7.10
CA THR A 190 9.59 27.49 -8.46
C THR A 190 8.68 26.27 -8.55
N VAL A 191 9.11 25.16 -7.94
CA VAL A 191 8.37 23.90 -7.91
C VAL A 191 7.07 24.05 -7.13
N LEU A 192 7.08 24.81 -6.03
CA LEU A 192 5.89 25.03 -5.21
C LEU A 192 4.75 25.71 -5.99
N GLY A 193 5.07 26.56 -6.96
CA GLY A 193 4.08 27.18 -7.84
C GLY A 193 3.38 26.20 -8.80
N LEU A 194 3.94 25.00 -8.99
CA LEU A 194 3.36 23.95 -9.84
C LEU A 194 2.41 23.03 -9.07
N LEU A 195 2.44 23.06 -7.74
CA LEU A 195 1.66 22.19 -6.87
C LEU A 195 0.27 22.77 -6.58
N ALA A 196 -0.64 21.92 -6.11
CA ALA A 196 -1.99 22.33 -5.72
C ALA A 196 -1.98 23.41 -4.62
N ALA A 197 -2.50 24.59 -4.96
CA ALA A 197 -2.47 25.75 -4.07
C ALA A 197 -3.33 25.61 -2.81
N ASP A 198 -4.26 24.68 -2.72
CA ASP A 198 -5.11 24.48 -1.53
C ASP A 198 -4.75 23.21 -0.75
N ALA A 199 -3.68 22.50 -1.14
CA ALA A 199 -3.26 21.28 -0.46
C ALA A 199 -2.64 21.57 0.91
N GLN A 200 -2.94 20.71 1.88
CA GLN A 200 -2.33 20.74 3.20
C GLN A 200 -0.86 20.36 3.11
N VAL A 201 0.03 21.12 3.73
CA VAL A 201 1.45 20.78 3.76
C VAL A 201 1.74 19.91 4.98
N LEU A 202 2.24 18.71 4.72
CA LEU A 202 2.82 17.80 5.70
C LEU A 202 4.34 17.87 5.57
N ALA A 203 5.08 18.02 6.68
CA ALA A 203 6.53 17.92 6.61
C ALA A 203 7.15 17.16 7.77
N GLU A 204 8.31 16.58 7.49
CA GLU A 204 9.16 16.00 8.52
C GLU A 204 9.80 17.07 9.40
N PRO A 205 10.07 16.78 10.69
CA PRO A 205 10.62 17.74 11.63
C PRO A 205 11.93 18.41 11.18
N ALA A 206 12.77 17.69 10.43
CA ALA A 206 14.05 18.19 9.94
C ALA A 206 13.92 19.30 8.88
N VAL A 207 12.83 19.30 8.12
CA VAL A 207 12.60 20.21 6.98
C VAL A 207 11.41 21.15 7.20
N ALA A 208 10.68 21.01 8.31
CA ALA A 208 9.47 21.78 8.60
C ALA A 208 9.69 23.30 8.57
N ALA A 209 10.75 23.80 9.19
CA ALA A 209 11.06 25.23 9.20
C ALA A 209 11.38 25.77 7.79
N LEU A 210 12.12 24.99 6.99
CA LEU A 210 12.43 25.34 5.60
C LEU A 210 11.15 25.31 4.73
N ALA A 211 10.29 24.32 4.95
CA ALA A 211 9.01 24.19 4.27
C ALA A 211 8.13 25.42 4.56
N GLU A 212 7.94 25.78 5.84
CA GLU A 212 7.16 26.97 6.23
C GLU A 212 7.71 28.26 5.60
N GLN A 213 9.04 28.43 5.61
CA GLN A 213 9.69 29.59 5.01
C GLN A 213 9.46 29.67 3.49
N GLN A 214 9.57 28.56 2.76
CA GLN A 214 9.42 28.56 1.31
C GLN A 214 7.96 28.59 0.84
N LEU A 215 7.06 27.92 1.55
CA LEU A 215 5.63 27.86 1.21
C LEU A 215 4.86 29.08 1.71
N GLY A 216 5.37 29.79 2.74
CA GLY A 216 4.68 30.91 3.38
C GLY A 216 3.38 30.48 4.09
N ARG A 217 3.29 29.21 4.51
CA ARG A 217 2.09 28.57 5.04
C ARG A 217 2.43 27.68 6.24
N PRO A 218 1.50 27.50 7.18
CA PRO A 218 1.71 26.58 8.29
C PRO A 218 1.85 25.15 7.79
N VAL A 219 2.78 24.42 8.40
CA VAL A 219 3.06 23.02 8.06
C VAL A 219 2.59 22.12 9.20
N THR A 220 1.97 21.00 8.85
CA THR A 220 1.64 19.97 9.83
C THR A 220 2.83 19.03 9.97
N LEU A 221 3.37 18.93 11.18
CA LEU A 221 4.47 18.02 11.46
C LEU A 221 4.01 16.57 11.34
N GLN A 222 4.74 15.79 10.54
CA GLN A 222 4.55 14.36 10.39
C GLN A 222 5.87 13.65 10.67
N GLN A 223 5.89 12.74 11.64
CA GLN A 223 7.07 11.94 11.92
C GLN A 223 7.33 10.93 10.80
N HIS A 224 8.61 10.70 10.48
CA HIS A 224 9.05 9.74 9.46
C HIS A 224 8.37 8.37 9.60
N GLY A 225 8.44 7.77 10.79
CA GLY A 225 7.82 6.46 11.04
C GLY A 225 6.30 6.46 10.87
N ALA A 226 5.63 7.57 11.19
CA ALA A 226 4.19 7.73 10.98
C ALA A 226 3.85 7.84 9.48
N ARG A 227 4.69 8.50 8.67
CA ARG A 227 4.56 8.55 7.21
C ARG A 227 4.67 7.15 6.61
N LEU A 228 5.71 6.39 6.97
CA LEU A 228 5.88 5.02 6.46
C LEU A 228 4.75 4.08 6.90
N LEU A 229 4.24 4.24 8.12
CA LEU A 229 3.05 3.51 8.58
C LEU A 229 1.80 3.88 7.78
N GLN A 230 1.62 5.16 7.45
CA GLN A 230 0.52 5.60 6.59
C GLN A 230 0.66 5.01 5.17
N ALA A 231 1.86 4.98 4.60
CA ALA A 231 2.16 4.35 3.31
C ALA A 231 1.76 2.87 3.32
N ALA A 232 2.15 2.12 4.36
CA ALA A 232 1.78 0.72 4.53
C ALA A 232 0.27 0.47 4.68
N GLN A 233 -0.52 1.47 5.11
CA GLN A 233 -1.97 1.37 5.24
C GLN A 233 -2.74 1.77 3.96
N GLN A 234 -2.05 2.31 2.95
CA GLN A 234 -2.68 2.68 1.68
C GLN A 234 -3.22 1.43 0.96
N PRO A 235 -4.28 1.56 0.13
CA PRO A 235 -4.85 0.43 -0.59
C PRO A 235 -3.99 -0.06 -1.77
N TRP A 236 -2.93 0.67 -2.13
CA TRP A 236 -2.02 0.32 -3.23
C TRP A 236 -1.19 -0.91 -2.93
N ASP A 237 -1.17 -1.85 -3.86
CA ASP A 237 -0.25 -3.00 -3.82
C ASP A 237 0.47 -3.08 -5.16
N LEU A 238 1.78 -2.88 -5.13
CA LEU A 238 2.65 -2.97 -6.29
C LEU A 238 3.01 -4.42 -6.63
N ALA A 239 2.69 -5.39 -5.76
CA ALA A 239 2.91 -6.82 -6.01
C ALA A 239 1.88 -7.37 -7.02
N GLN A 240 2.00 -6.96 -8.29
CA GLN A 240 1.15 -7.35 -9.40
C GLN A 240 1.95 -8.07 -10.50
N PHE A 241 1.25 -8.74 -11.41
CA PHE A 241 1.82 -9.46 -12.55
C PHE A 241 2.90 -10.48 -12.14
N GLU A 242 4.18 -10.15 -12.37
CA GLU A 242 5.32 -11.03 -12.10
C GLU A 242 5.70 -11.09 -10.62
N PHE A 243 5.34 -10.06 -9.83
CA PHE A 243 5.61 -9.98 -8.40
C PHE A 243 4.42 -10.42 -7.54
N THR A 244 3.44 -11.15 -8.11
CA THR A 244 2.33 -11.67 -7.31
C THR A 244 2.84 -12.68 -6.30
N ASN A 245 2.94 -12.26 -5.04
CA ASN A 245 3.16 -13.17 -3.92
C ASN A 245 1.94 -14.09 -3.80
N ALA A 246 2.14 -15.39 -3.98
CA ALA A 246 1.08 -16.40 -4.03
C ALA A 246 0.23 -16.50 -2.75
N GLU A 247 0.58 -15.79 -1.68
CA GLU A 247 0.05 -16.01 -0.33
C GLU A 247 -1.14 -15.11 0.06
N ARG A 248 -1.47 -14.06 -0.70
CA ARG A 248 -2.57 -13.14 -0.33
C ARG A 248 -3.55 -12.91 -1.47
N ASP A 249 -4.75 -13.46 -1.33
CA ASP A 249 -5.88 -13.07 -2.19
C ASP A 249 -6.21 -11.59 -1.87
N PRO A 250 -6.16 -10.67 -2.84
CA PRO A 250 -6.42 -9.23 -2.63
C PRO A 250 -7.80 -8.95 -2.01
N ARG A 251 -8.73 -9.92 -2.08
CA ARG A 251 -10.04 -9.87 -1.41
C ARG A 251 -9.93 -9.91 0.12
N TRP A 252 -8.99 -10.67 0.68
CA TRP A 252 -8.77 -10.76 2.12
C TRP A 252 -8.13 -9.48 2.67
N ALA A 253 -7.21 -8.86 1.93
CA ALA A 253 -6.62 -7.58 2.33
C ALA A 253 -7.67 -6.47 2.44
N ALA A 254 -8.58 -6.36 1.47
CA ALA A 254 -9.69 -5.41 1.51
C ALA A 254 -10.68 -5.67 2.68
N LEU A 255 -10.97 -6.95 2.96
CA LEU A 255 -11.81 -7.35 4.09
C LEU A 255 -11.16 -7.02 5.44
N THR A 256 -9.86 -7.28 5.60
CA THR A 256 -9.13 -6.93 6.83
C THR A 256 -9.08 -5.41 7.06
N GLN A 257 -8.87 -4.61 6.01
CA GLN A 257 -8.90 -3.16 6.12
C GLN A 257 -10.31 -2.63 6.43
N ALA A 258 -11.36 -3.20 5.82
CA ALA A 258 -12.75 -2.87 6.13
C ALA A 258 -13.12 -3.24 7.57
N LEU A 259 -12.67 -4.39 8.07
CA LEU A 259 -12.87 -4.83 9.45
C LEU A 259 -12.13 -3.95 10.46
N VAL A 260 -10.90 -3.53 10.15
CA VAL A 260 -10.15 -2.59 11.00
C VAL A 260 -10.81 -1.21 11.02
N ARG A 261 -11.26 -0.71 9.87
CA ARG A 261 -12.02 0.55 9.79
C ARG A 261 -13.35 0.46 10.55
N PHE A 262 -14.07 -0.65 10.42
CA PHE A 262 -15.32 -0.91 11.14
C PHE A 262 -15.08 -1.04 12.65
N ALA A 263 -14.01 -1.72 13.07
CA ALA A 263 -13.66 -1.90 14.47
C ALA A 263 -13.26 -0.58 15.16
N LYS A 264 -12.67 0.36 14.40
CA LYS A 264 -12.15 1.64 14.90
C LYS A 264 -13.09 2.83 14.75
N ALA A 265 -14.11 2.78 13.90
CA ALA A 265 -15.03 3.91 13.73
C ALA A 265 -15.89 4.10 15.01
N PRO A 266 -15.76 5.22 15.75
CA PRO A 266 -16.40 5.40 17.06
C PRO A 266 -17.95 5.44 16.99
N GLN A 267 -18.51 5.74 15.82
CA GLN A 267 -19.95 5.76 15.56
C GLN A 267 -20.61 4.36 15.41
N TRP A 268 -19.83 3.28 15.26
CA TRP A 268 -20.36 1.93 15.00
C TRP A 268 -20.47 1.03 16.24
N ARG A 269 -20.41 1.62 17.44
CA ARG A 269 -20.49 0.87 18.72
C ARG A 269 -21.76 0.02 18.84
N ALA A 270 -22.90 0.51 18.36
CA ALA A 270 -24.15 -0.24 18.34
C ALA A 270 -24.13 -1.39 17.32
N GLY A 271 -23.56 -1.14 16.13
CA GLY A 271 -23.37 -2.17 15.09
C GLY A 271 -22.49 -3.34 15.56
N ARG A 272 -21.45 -3.06 16.35
CA ARG A 272 -20.62 -4.10 16.99
C ARG A 272 -21.41 -5.03 17.90
N TRP A 273 -22.28 -4.47 18.75
CA TRP A 273 -23.11 -5.27 19.66
C TRP A 273 -24.19 -6.07 18.92
N ALA A 274 -24.82 -5.47 17.91
CA ALA A 274 -25.78 -6.19 17.07
C ALA A 274 -25.15 -7.40 16.37
N LEU A 275 -23.94 -7.24 15.82
CA LEU A 275 -23.21 -8.32 15.16
C LEU A 275 -22.74 -9.40 16.15
N ALA A 276 -22.29 -9.00 17.34
CA ALA A 276 -21.92 -9.93 18.41
C ALA A 276 -23.11 -10.77 18.90
N VAL A 277 -24.28 -10.15 19.09
CA VAL A 277 -25.52 -10.84 19.47
C VAL A 277 -25.96 -11.82 18.38
N LEU A 278 -25.85 -11.43 17.10
CA LEU A 278 -26.24 -12.27 15.98
C LEU A 278 -25.31 -13.48 15.82
N LEU A 279 -24.01 -13.30 16.02
CA LEU A 279 -23.02 -14.38 16.05
C LEU A 279 -23.23 -15.33 17.23
N LEU A 280 -23.44 -14.80 18.43
CA LEU A 280 -23.76 -15.61 19.60
C LEU A 280 -25.06 -16.40 19.41
N GLY A 281 -26.09 -15.76 18.85
CA GLY A 281 -27.35 -16.43 18.50
C GLY A 281 -27.16 -17.56 17.50
N ASN A 282 -26.35 -17.34 16.45
CA ASN A 282 -26.03 -18.39 15.47
C ASN A 282 -25.22 -19.54 16.08
N LEU A 283 -24.22 -19.24 16.90
CA LEU A 283 -23.40 -20.25 17.58
C LEU A 283 -24.23 -21.11 18.54
N VAL A 284 -25.12 -20.49 19.31
CA VAL A 284 -26.04 -21.22 20.20
C VAL A 284 -27.03 -22.05 19.39
N GLY A 285 -27.57 -21.51 18.29
CA GLY A 285 -28.46 -22.25 17.40
C GLY A 285 -27.82 -23.48 16.77
N LEU A 286 -26.59 -23.36 16.27
CA LEU A 286 -25.83 -24.46 15.68
C LEU A 286 -25.45 -25.52 16.72
N ASN A 287 -25.05 -25.09 17.92
CA ASN A 287 -24.68 -26.02 18.99
C ASN A 287 -25.90 -26.76 19.56
N ALA A 288 -27.05 -26.08 19.67
CA ALA A 288 -28.32 -26.70 20.04
C ALA A 288 -28.78 -27.74 19.00
N TRP A 289 -28.54 -27.48 17.71
CA TRP A 289 -28.85 -28.41 16.63
C TRP A 289 -27.95 -29.65 16.65
N ALA A 290 -26.64 -29.47 16.90
CA ALA A 290 -25.70 -30.58 17.04
C ALA A 290 -26.05 -31.53 18.21
N LEU A 291 -26.55 -30.99 19.33
CA LEU A 291 -27.02 -31.80 20.46
C LEU A 291 -28.31 -32.58 20.13
N ARG A 292 -29.20 -32.01 19.32
CA ARG A 292 -30.40 -32.69 18.80
C ARG A 292 -30.05 -33.84 17.85
N GLU A 293 -29.07 -33.65 16.98
CA GLU A 293 -28.61 -34.69 16.05
C GLU A 293 -28.02 -35.90 16.80
N SER A 294 -27.22 -35.63 17.84
CA SER A 294 -26.57 -36.68 18.65
C SER A 294 -27.58 -37.53 19.45
N SER A 295 -28.66 -36.94 19.93
CA SER A 295 -29.69 -37.64 20.70
C SER A 295 -30.61 -38.50 19.82
N LEU A 296 -30.92 -38.06 18.60
CA LEU A 296 -31.63 -38.88 17.60
C LEU A 296 -30.83 -40.12 17.18
N LEU A 297 -29.51 -39.97 16.99
CA LEU A 297 -28.61 -41.09 16.68
C LEU A 297 -28.48 -42.08 17.85
N GLN A 298 -28.52 -41.61 19.11
CA GLN A 298 -28.51 -42.48 20.28
C GLN A 298 -29.84 -43.23 20.47
N ALA A 299 -30.98 -42.60 20.21
CA ALA A 299 -32.29 -43.24 20.26
C ALA A 299 -32.44 -44.36 19.21
N GLN A 300 -31.94 -44.14 17.99
CA GLN A 300 -31.93 -45.17 16.94
C GLN A 300 -31.01 -46.36 17.28
N ARG A 301 -29.86 -46.11 17.93
CA ARG A 301 -28.96 -47.18 18.37
C ARG A 301 -29.53 -48.03 19.51
N GLN A 302 -30.43 -47.48 20.33
CA GLN A 302 -31.14 -48.23 21.38
C GLN A 302 -32.30 -49.08 20.85
N GLN A 303 -32.83 -48.78 19.66
CA GLN A 303 -33.86 -49.59 19.00
C GLN A 303 -33.30 -50.78 18.20
N VAL A 304 -31.98 -50.83 17.97
CA VAL A 304 -31.30 -51.87 17.18
C VAL A 304 -30.55 -52.88 18.10
N ARG A 305 -30.70 -52.79 19.42
CA ARG A 305 -30.29 -53.82 20.38
C ARG A 305 -31.50 -54.56 20.91
#